data_AF-A0A527ZB84-F1
#
_entry.id   AF-A0A527ZB84-F1
#
_cell.length_a   1.000
_cell.length_b   1.000
_cell.length_c   1.000
_cell.angle_alpha   90.00
_cell.angle_beta   90.00
_cell.angle_gamma   90.00
#
_symmetry.space_group_name_H-M   'P 1'
#
loop_
_entity.id
_entity.type
_entity.pdbx_description
1 polymer ?
#
loop_
_entity_poly.entity_id
_entity_poly.type
_entity_poly.pdbx_seq_one_letter_code
_entity_poly.pdbx_strand_id
1 'polypeptide(L)'
;RRARKALDKAGSRGDADDFHDLRKAAKTHGMHLSLLGRLWPTPIKARRKAVDELGEKLGELHDVFVLRTLLDAGERPLGSAQETRLLSKLLRRSEKSLKKTCLVAAADLFGERPRR
;
A
#
# COMPACT_ATOMS: atom_id res chain seq x y z
N ARG A 1 16.99 -2.13 1.39
CA ARG A 1 16.89 -3.61 1.30
C ARG A 1 15.52 -4.14 1.74
N ARG A 2 15.00 -3.79 2.93
CA ARG A 2 13.69 -4.26 3.43
C ARG A 2 12.52 -3.90 2.50
N ALA A 3 12.42 -2.65 2.06
CA ALA A 3 11.36 -2.20 1.16
C ALA A 3 11.33 -2.93 -0.19
N ARG A 4 12.50 -3.23 -0.76
CA ARG A 4 12.61 -4.01 -2.00
C ARG A 4 12.12 -5.45 -1.82
N LYS A 5 12.56 -6.14 -0.78
CA LYS A 5 12.08 -7.49 -0.49
C LYS A 5 10.55 -7.52 -0.28
N ALA A 6 9.99 -6.49 0.37
CA ALA A 6 8.55 -6.38 0.54
C ALA A 6 7.83 -6.13 -0.80
N LEU A 7 8.40 -5.30 -1.67
CA LEU A 7 7.89 -5.09 -3.03
C LEU A 7 7.91 -6.38 -3.85
N ASP A 8 9.02 -7.12 -3.83
CA ASP A 8 9.16 -8.39 -4.57
C ASP A 8 8.11 -9.43 -4.10
N LYS A 9 7.91 -9.53 -2.79
CA LYS A 9 6.86 -10.39 -2.19
C LYS A 9 5.45 -9.96 -2.59
N ALA A 10 5.15 -8.67 -2.47
CA ALA A 10 3.84 -8.13 -2.83
C ALA A 10 3.55 -8.27 -4.33
N GLY A 11 4.56 -8.16 -5.19
CA GLY A 11 4.40 -8.36 -6.64
C GLY A 11 4.25 -9.82 -7.06
N SER A 12 4.86 -10.76 -6.32
CA SER A 12 4.85 -12.19 -6.64
C SER A 12 3.62 -12.93 -6.09
N ARG A 13 3.31 -12.74 -4.81
CA ARG A 13 2.19 -13.41 -4.13
C ARG A 13 0.92 -12.59 -4.15
N GLY A 14 1.05 -11.30 -3.85
CA GLY A 14 -0.08 -10.37 -3.81
C GLY A 14 -1.03 -10.56 -2.64
N ASP A 15 -0.62 -11.22 -1.57
CA ASP A 15 -1.47 -11.43 -0.38
C ASP A 15 -1.55 -10.16 0.48
N ALA A 16 -2.59 -10.06 1.31
CA ALA A 16 -2.82 -8.89 2.16
C ALA A 16 -1.62 -8.58 3.08
N ASP A 17 -1.00 -9.64 3.64
CA ASP A 17 0.17 -9.51 4.51
C ASP A 17 1.39 -8.97 3.78
N ASP A 18 1.59 -9.31 2.50
CA ASP A 18 2.73 -8.81 1.73
C ASP A 18 2.59 -7.30 1.47
N PHE A 19 1.38 -6.82 1.18
CA PHE A 19 1.09 -5.38 1.06
C PHE A 19 1.17 -4.66 2.41
N HIS A 20 0.81 -5.33 3.52
CA HIS A 20 0.99 -4.79 4.86
C HIS A 20 2.48 -4.61 5.21
N ASP A 21 3.32 -5.57 4.86
CA ASP A 21 4.77 -5.45 5.03
C ASP A 21 5.37 -4.35 4.15
N LEU A 22 4.86 -4.16 2.93
CA LEU A 22 5.23 -3.04 2.07
C LEU A 22 4.84 -1.69 2.70
N ARG A 23 3.65 -1.59 3.33
CA ARG A 23 3.21 -0.39 4.08
C ARG A 23 4.12 -0.09 5.25
N LYS A 24 4.51 -1.10 6.04
CA LYS A 24 5.49 -0.94 7.12
C LYS A 24 6.84 -0.41 6.60
N ALA A 25 7.30 -0.93 5.47
CA ALA A 25 8.54 -0.48 4.86
C ALA A 25 8.46 0.97 4.34
N ALA A 26 7.34 1.35 3.72
CA ALA A 26 7.09 2.73 3.28
C ALA A 26 7.07 3.70 4.47
N LYS A 27 6.34 3.38 5.56
CA LYS A 27 6.33 4.18 6.80
C LYS A 27 7.73 4.34 7.39
N THR A 28 8.49 3.25 7.47
CA THR A 28 9.88 3.29 7.97
C THR A 28 10.74 4.22 7.13
N HIS A 29 10.63 4.14 5.80
CA HIS A 29 11.37 5.02 4.91
C HIS A 29 10.94 6.49 5.06
N GLY A 30 9.64 6.76 5.18
CA GLY A 30 9.10 8.09 5.45
C GLY A 30 9.66 8.68 6.75
N MET A 31 9.77 7.89 7.81
CA MET A 31 10.41 8.31 9.07
C MET A 31 11.88 8.67 8.89
N HIS A 32 12.66 7.88 8.15
CA HIS A 32 14.06 8.23 7.84
C HIS A 32 14.16 9.54 7.05
N LEU A 33 13.27 9.76 6.08
CA LEU A 33 13.22 11.00 5.31
C LEU A 33 12.77 12.20 6.17
N SER A 34 11.91 12.01 7.17
CA SER A 34 11.59 13.07 8.15
C SER A 34 12.82 13.55 8.90
N LEU A 35 13.69 12.63 9.33
CA LEU A 35 14.90 12.95 10.07
C LEU A 35 15.88 13.71 9.19
N LEU A 36 16.12 13.21 7.98
CA LEU A 36 17.03 13.83 7.02
C LEU A 36 16.48 15.18 6.50
N GLY A 37 15.17 15.32 6.36
CA GLY A 37 14.53 16.56 5.91
C GLY A 37 14.77 17.75 6.84
N ARG A 38 15.09 17.50 8.13
CA ARG A 38 15.51 18.56 9.06
C ARG A 38 16.89 19.13 8.74
N LEU A 39 17.76 18.32 8.12
CA LEU A 39 19.14 18.70 7.78
C LEU A 39 19.27 19.13 6.32
N TRP A 40 18.52 18.53 5.40
CA TRP A 40 18.61 18.79 3.97
C TRP A 40 17.23 18.73 3.28
N PRO A 41 16.38 19.76 3.45
CA PRO A 41 14.97 19.70 3.03
C PRO A 41 14.78 19.65 1.52
N THR A 42 15.53 20.43 0.75
CA THR A 42 15.29 20.63 -0.70
C THR A 42 15.43 19.34 -1.53
N PRO A 43 16.52 18.55 -1.42
CA PRO A 43 16.65 17.31 -2.20
C PRO A 43 15.70 16.20 -1.77
N ILE A 44 15.21 16.26 -0.52
CA ILE A 44 14.44 15.17 0.09
C ILE A 44 12.94 15.35 -0.12
N LYS A 45 12.47 16.59 -0.34
CA LYS A 45 11.06 16.94 -0.47
C LYS A 45 10.32 16.07 -1.49
N ALA A 46 10.87 15.92 -2.69
CA ALA A 46 10.25 15.12 -3.76
C ALA A 46 10.10 13.66 -3.37
N ARG A 47 11.18 13.06 -2.83
CA ARG A 47 11.15 11.66 -2.39
C ARG A 47 10.22 11.45 -1.21
N ARG A 48 10.16 12.40 -0.29
CA ARG A 48 9.25 12.34 0.86
C ARG A 48 7.79 12.34 0.41
N LYS A 49 7.43 13.28 -0.47
CA LYS A 49 6.07 13.37 -1.04
C LYS A 49 5.65 12.04 -1.68
N ALA A 50 6.51 11.46 -2.52
CA ALA A 50 6.22 10.18 -3.16
C ALA A 50 6.02 9.04 -2.15
N VAL A 51 6.79 9.00 -1.06
CA VAL A 51 6.64 7.98 0.00
C VAL A 51 5.34 8.16 0.78
N ASP A 52 4.96 9.41 1.05
CA ASP A 52 3.70 9.71 1.73
C ASP A 52 2.51 9.30 0.84
N GLU A 53 2.53 9.65 -0.46
CA GLU A 53 1.51 9.23 -1.44
C GLU A 53 1.41 7.70 -1.57
N LEU A 54 2.54 6.98 -1.56
CA LEU A 54 2.53 5.52 -1.52
C LEU A 54 1.91 5.01 -0.20
N GLY A 55 2.21 5.66 0.91
CA GLY A 55 1.65 5.35 2.23
C GLY A 55 0.13 5.43 2.25
N GLU A 56 -0.45 6.48 1.68
CA GLU A 56 -1.90 6.67 1.57
C GLU A 56 -2.56 5.57 0.73
N LYS A 57 -2.02 5.30 -0.47
CA LYS A 57 -2.56 4.23 -1.35
C LYS A 57 -2.49 2.84 -0.72
N LEU A 58 -1.42 2.55 0.02
CA LEU A 58 -1.30 1.30 0.79
C LEU A 58 -2.27 1.26 1.98
N GLY A 59 -2.72 2.41 2.47
CA GLY A 59 -3.77 2.54 3.48
C GLY A 59 -5.12 2.17 2.90
N GLU A 60 -5.49 2.79 1.78
CA GLU A 60 -6.73 2.47 1.07
C GLU A 60 -6.81 0.98 0.70
N LEU A 61 -5.69 0.39 0.25
CA LEU A 61 -5.64 -1.05 -0.05
C LEU A 61 -5.84 -1.91 1.20
N HIS A 62 -5.28 -1.49 2.34
CA HIS A 62 -5.48 -2.19 3.61
C HIS A 62 -6.95 -2.12 4.05
N ASP A 63 -7.59 -0.96 3.92
CA ASP A 63 -9.00 -0.78 4.26
C ASP A 63 -9.89 -1.67 3.40
N VAL A 64 -9.57 -1.83 2.11
CA VAL A 64 -10.26 -2.79 1.22
C VAL A 64 -10.12 -4.22 1.73
N PHE A 65 -8.93 -4.65 2.18
CA PHE A 65 -8.76 -5.99 2.76
C PHE A 65 -9.61 -6.17 4.02
N VAL A 66 -9.58 -5.19 4.94
CA VAL A 66 -10.38 -5.22 6.18
C VAL A 66 -11.87 -5.30 5.86
N LEU A 67 -12.38 -4.47 4.95
CA LEU A 67 -13.80 -4.49 4.55
C LEU A 67 -14.21 -5.83 3.94
N ARG A 68 -13.33 -6.47 3.16
CA ARG A 68 -13.59 -7.80 2.62
C ARG A 68 -13.65 -8.85 3.72
N THR A 69 -12.72 -8.82 4.68
CA THR A 69 -12.74 -9.74 5.83
C THR A 69 -14.02 -9.58 6.65
N LEU A 70 -14.46 -8.33 6.89
CA LEU A 70 -15.71 -8.06 7.61
C LEU A 70 -16.95 -8.58 6.86
N LEU A 71 -16.97 -8.45 5.53
CA LEU A 71 -18.05 -9.01 4.70
C LEU A 71 -18.06 -10.53 4.74
N ASP A 72 -16.90 -11.17 4.68
CA ASP A 72 -16.78 -12.63 4.67
C ASP A 72 -17.11 -13.24 6.05
N ALA A 73 -16.84 -12.53 7.15
CA ALA A 73 -17.18 -12.95 8.51
C ALA A 73 -18.69 -12.91 8.79
N GLY A 74 -19.45 -12.08 8.07
CA GLY A 74 -20.92 -12.03 8.17
C GLY A 74 -21.47 -11.55 9.53
N GLU A 75 -20.61 -11.02 10.41
CA GLU A 75 -20.98 -10.68 11.80
C GLU A 75 -22.03 -9.57 11.92
N ARG A 76 -22.12 -8.67 10.92
CA ARG A 76 -23.20 -7.68 10.81
C ARG A 76 -23.68 -7.55 9.36
N PRO A 77 -25.00 -7.56 9.12
CA PRO A 77 -25.55 -7.19 7.82
C PRO A 77 -25.21 -5.73 7.51
N LEU A 78 -24.39 -5.51 6.49
CA LEU A 78 -24.11 -4.17 5.94
C LEU A 78 -25.20 -3.68 4.98
N GLY A 79 -26.22 -4.51 4.74
CA GLY A 79 -27.34 -4.27 3.82
C GLY A 79 -28.01 -5.59 3.45
N SER A 80 -28.89 -5.54 2.45
CA SER A 80 -29.48 -6.72 1.83
C SER A 80 -28.40 -7.62 1.20
N ALA A 81 -28.73 -8.89 0.99
CA ALA A 81 -27.82 -9.84 0.32
C ALA A 81 -27.40 -9.38 -1.09
N GLN A 82 -28.24 -8.59 -1.77
CA GLN A 82 -27.93 -8.04 -3.08
C GLN A 82 -26.90 -6.91 -2.99
N GLU A 83 -27.03 -6.02 -2.00
CA GLU A 83 -26.09 -4.93 -1.74
C GLU A 83 -24.72 -5.44 -1.29
N THR A 84 -24.66 -6.42 -0.39
CA THR A 84 -23.39 -7.02 0.05
C THR A 84 -22.68 -7.72 -1.09
N ARG A 85 -23.41 -8.41 -1.98
CA ARG A 85 -22.86 -9.02 -3.19
C ARG A 85 -22.32 -7.98 -4.18
N LEU A 86 -23.03 -6.86 -4.35
CA LEU A 86 -22.56 -5.75 -5.18
C LEU A 86 -21.28 -5.12 -4.60
N LEU A 87 -21.28 -4.84 -3.30
CA LEU A 87 -20.13 -4.29 -2.58
C LEU A 87 -18.90 -5.20 -2.69
N SER A 88 -19.06 -6.52 -2.51
CA SER A 88 -17.96 -7.48 -2.68
C SER A 88 -17.32 -7.41 -4.08
N LYS A 89 -18.15 -7.26 -5.14
CA LYS A 89 -17.65 -7.09 -6.51
C LYS A 89 -16.88 -5.78 -6.69
N LEU A 90 -17.38 -4.68 -6.12
CA LEU A 90 -16.72 -3.37 -6.16
C LEU A 90 -15.37 -3.40 -5.43
N LEU A 91 -15.32 -4.00 -4.24
CA LEU A 91 -14.10 -4.13 -3.44
C LEU A 91 -13.03 -4.96 -4.18
N ARG A 92 -13.41 -6.07 -4.83
CA ARG A 92 -12.47 -6.86 -5.66
C ARG A 92 -11.89 -6.06 -6.82
N ARG A 93 -12.70 -5.21 -7.46
CA ARG A 93 -12.22 -4.32 -8.54
C ARG A 93 -11.28 -3.25 -7.99
N SER A 94 -11.64 -2.63 -6.85
CA SER A 94 -10.82 -1.64 -6.16
C SER A 94 -9.47 -2.23 -5.77
N GLU A 95 -9.47 -3.40 -5.13
CA GLU A 95 -8.26 -4.11 -4.72
C GLU A 95 -7.31 -4.33 -5.91
N LYS A 96 -7.82 -4.84 -7.04
CA LYS A 96 -6.99 -5.10 -8.23
C LYS A 96 -6.34 -3.81 -8.75
N SER A 97 -7.09 -2.71 -8.76
CA SER A 97 -6.60 -1.39 -9.21
C SER A 97 -5.55 -0.83 -8.24
N LEU A 98 -5.84 -0.87 -6.94
CA LEU A 98 -4.97 -0.37 -5.88
C LEU A 98 -3.69 -1.18 -5.78
N LYS A 99 -3.74 -2.52 -5.86
CA LYS A 99 -2.55 -3.39 -5.91
C LYS A 99 -1.62 -2.97 -7.03
N LYS A 100 -2.14 -2.83 -8.26
CA LYS A 100 -1.34 -2.38 -9.41
C LYS A 100 -0.72 -1.00 -9.16
N THR A 101 -1.50 -0.06 -8.67
CA THR A 101 -1.04 1.32 -8.41
C THR A 101 0.05 1.36 -7.34
N CYS A 102 -0.12 0.60 -6.25
CA CYS A 102 0.86 0.50 -5.17
C CYS A 102 2.17 -0.14 -5.65
N LEU A 103 2.10 -1.20 -6.46
CA LEU A 103 3.29 -1.87 -6.98
C LEU A 103 4.10 -0.96 -7.91
N VAL A 104 3.43 -0.22 -8.82
CA VAL A 104 4.11 0.74 -9.70
C VAL A 104 4.80 1.84 -8.88
N ALA A 105 4.07 2.50 -7.97
CA ALA A 105 4.64 3.58 -7.15
C ALA A 105 5.77 3.08 -6.23
N ALA A 106 5.65 1.86 -5.69
CA ALA A 106 6.71 1.25 -4.90
C ALA A 106 7.93 0.85 -5.74
N ALA A 107 7.73 0.41 -7.00
CA ALA A 107 8.83 0.13 -7.92
C ALA A 107 9.61 1.40 -8.27
N ASP A 108 8.93 2.52 -8.53
CA ASP A 108 9.60 3.80 -8.77
C ASP A 108 10.42 4.25 -7.54
N LEU A 109 9.91 4.02 -6.33
CA LEU A 109 10.57 4.44 -5.08
C LEU A 109 11.68 3.52 -4.59
N PHE A 110 11.55 2.20 -4.78
CA PHE A 110 12.41 1.19 -4.17
C PHE A 110 13.12 0.28 -5.17
N GLY A 111 12.71 0.32 -6.45
CA GLY A 111 13.25 -0.49 -7.53
C GLY A 111 14.66 -0.06 -7.96
N GLU A 112 14.95 1.24 -7.95
CA GLU A 112 16.26 1.73 -8.39
C GLU A 112 17.40 1.23 -7.48
N ARG A 113 18.42 0.60 -8.10
CA ARG A 113 19.74 0.49 -7.48
C ARG A 113 20.34 1.90 -7.49
N PRO A 114 20.93 2.40 -6.39
CA PRO A 114 21.73 3.61 -6.48
C PRO A 114 22.79 3.37 -7.55
N ARG A 115 22.82 4.21 -8.59
CA ARG A 115 23.97 4.28 -9.49
C ARG A 115 25.14 4.67 -8.59
N ARG A 116 26.03 3.71 -8.35
CA ARG A 116 27.31 3.96 -7.70
C ARG A 116 28.16 4.80 -8.61
#